data_AF-A0A6P6C8K0-F1
#
_entry.id   AF-A0A6P6C8K0-F1
#
_cell.length_a   1.000
_cell.length_b   1.000
_cell.length_c   1.000
_cell.angle_alpha   90.00
_cell.angle_beta   90.00
_cell.angle_gamma   90.00
#
_symmetry.space_group_name_H-M   'P 1'
#
loop_
_entity.id
_entity.type
_entity.pdbx_description
1 polymer ?
#
loop_
_entity_poly.entity_id
_entity_poly.type
_entity_poly.pdbx_seq_one_letter_code
_entity_poly.pdbx_strand_id
1 'polypeptide(L)'
;MANGGGGGGSSGGGGGGGGGSSLRMSSNIHANHLSLDASSSSSSSSSSSSSVHEPKMDALIIPVTMEVPCDSRGQRMWWAFLASSMVTFFGGLFIILLWRTLKYLWTVCCHCGGKTKVVLVFALSIGALVIYFIDSSNPIESCQNFYKDFTLQIDMAFNVFFLLYFGLRFIAANDKLWFWLEVNSVVDFFTVPPVFVSVYLNRSWLGLRFLRALRLIQFSEILQFLNILKTSNSIKLVNLLSIFISTWLTAAGFIHLVENSGDPWENFQNNQALTYWECVYLLMVTMSTVGYGDVYAKTTLGRLFMVFFILGGLAMFASYVPEIIELIGNRKKYGGSYSAVSGRKQCLPATCPKLLLSS
;
A
#
# COMPACT_ATOMS: atom_id res chain seq x y z
N MET A 1 -31.48 0.14 -55.84
CA MET A 1 -30.80 1.00 -56.82
C MET A 1 -29.37 1.17 -56.29
N ALA A 2 -28.40 0.37 -56.72
CA ALA A 2 -27.68 0.47 -58.01
C ALA A 2 -26.98 1.85 -58.12
N ASN A 3 -25.71 2.02 -58.45
CA ASN A 3 -24.64 1.13 -58.95
C ASN A 3 -23.34 1.95 -58.82
N GLY A 4 -22.19 1.35 -58.47
CA GLY A 4 -21.07 1.20 -59.43
C GLY A 4 -20.01 2.31 -59.26
N GLY A 5 -18.70 2.07 -59.38
CA GLY A 5 -17.93 0.88 -59.71
C GLY A 5 -16.49 1.28 -60.10
N GLY A 6 -15.57 0.30 -60.02
CA GLY A 6 -14.28 0.27 -60.71
C GLY A 6 -13.09 0.86 -59.93
N GLY A 7 -11.94 0.20 -59.79
CA GLY A 7 -11.46 -1.07 -60.36
C GLY A 7 -9.92 -1.06 -60.50
N GLY A 8 -9.30 -2.22 -60.28
CA GLY A 8 -7.92 -2.57 -60.66
C GLY A 8 -6.89 -2.45 -59.54
N GLY A 9 -6.08 -3.46 -59.17
CA GLY A 9 -5.88 -4.80 -59.71
C GLY A 9 -4.39 -5.19 -59.62
N SER A 10 -4.14 -6.41 -59.11
CA SER A 10 -2.95 -7.27 -59.35
C SER A 10 -1.62 -6.92 -58.64
N SER A 11 -0.77 -7.84 -58.17
CA SER A 11 -0.72 -9.32 -58.16
C SER A 11 0.62 -9.82 -57.55
N GLY A 12 0.64 -11.06 -57.03
CA GLY A 12 1.84 -11.92 -56.84
C GLY A 12 2.33 -12.00 -55.39
N GLY A 13 2.28 -13.13 -54.64
CA GLY A 13 2.72 -14.50 -54.97
C GLY A 13 4.17 -14.65 -54.48
N GLY A 14 4.63 -15.62 -53.68
CA GLY A 14 4.10 -16.85 -53.07
C GLY A 14 5.28 -17.56 -52.35
N GLY A 15 4.99 -18.60 -51.55
CA GLY A 15 5.93 -19.61 -51.01
C GLY A 15 6.88 -19.11 -49.88
N GLY A 16 7.16 -19.82 -48.78
CA GLY A 16 7.06 -21.25 -48.47
C GLY A 16 8.41 -21.69 -47.85
N GLY A 17 8.39 -22.43 -46.74
CA GLY A 17 9.53 -23.25 -46.27
C GLY A 17 10.17 -22.83 -44.95
N GLY A 18 10.06 -23.70 -43.95
CA GLY A 18 10.80 -23.63 -42.69
C GLY A 18 12.15 -24.36 -42.73
N GLY A 19 12.82 -24.41 -41.58
CA GLY A 19 14.01 -25.23 -41.33
C GLY A 19 15.12 -24.43 -40.63
N GLY A 20 15.43 -24.83 -39.39
CA GLY A 20 16.49 -24.20 -38.60
C GLY A 20 17.91 -24.60 -39.03
N SER A 21 18.93 -23.89 -38.54
CA SER A 21 20.27 -24.44 -38.38
C SER A 21 21.10 -23.62 -37.38
N SER A 22 22.01 -24.34 -36.74
CA SER A 22 22.93 -23.97 -35.67
C SER A 22 24.24 -23.34 -36.19
N LEU A 23 24.93 -22.63 -35.29
CA LEU A 23 26.40 -22.43 -35.18
C LEU A 23 27.21 -21.82 -36.36
N ARG A 24 27.90 -20.70 -36.07
CA ARG A 24 29.39 -20.60 -35.98
C ARG A 24 29.82 -19.13 -35.89
N MET A 25 30.64 -18.80 -34.89
CA MET A 25 31.57 -17.66 -34.95
C MET A 25 32.99 -18.23 -34.98
N SER A 26 33.70 -17.92 -36.07
CA SER A 26 35.04 -18.40 -36.37
C SER A 26 36.12 -17.53 -35.72
N SER A 27 37.15 -18.21 -35.24
CA SER A 27 38.46 -17.71 -34.82
C SER A 27 39.25 -17.16 -36.02
N ASN A 28 40.11 -16.16 -35.78
CA ASN A 28 41.25 -15.85 -36.66
C ASN A 28 42.53 -15.72 -35.82
N ILE A 29 43.54 -16.52 -36.19
CA ILE A 29 44.93 -16.49 -35.71
C ILE A 29 45.84 -16.44 -36.96
N HIS A 30 47.05 -15.91 -36.77
CA HIS A 30 48.31 -16.05 -37.54
C HIS A 30 48.59 -14.96 -38.61
N ALA A 31 49.84 -14.48 -38.83
CA ALA A 31 51.16 -15.00 -38.44
C ALA A 31 52.32 -13.99 -38.69
N ASN A 32 53.40 -14.15 -37.89
CA ASN A 32 54.85 -14.19 -38.24
C ASN A 32 55.58 -12.89 -38.69
N HIS A 33 56.89 -12.67 -38.47
CA HIS A 33 58.03 -13.61 -38.53
C HIS A 33 59.38 -13.00 -38.00
N LEU A 34 60.20 -13.85 -37.34
CA LEU A 34 61.71 -13.97 -37.33
C LEU A 34 62.63 -12.86 -36.74
N SER A 35 63.80 -13.12 -36.11
CA SER A 35 64.77 -14.23 -36.16
C SER A 35 65.77 -14.25 -34.96
N LEU A 36 66.24 -15.47 -34.63
CA LEU A 36 67.62 -15.95 -34.32
C LEU A 36 68.44 -15.54 -33.06
N ASP A 37 68.74 -16.61 -32.29
CA ASP A 37 70.01 -17.07 -31.67
C ASP A 37 70.59 -16.57 -30.33
N ALA A 38 71.02 -17.61 -29.57
CA ALA A 38 72.19 -17.75 -28.69
C ALA A 38 72.18 -17.23 -27.21
N SER A 39 72.11 -18.22 -26.31
CA SER A 39 72.93 -18.49 -25.11
C SER A 39 73.89 -17.45 -24.50
N SER A 40 73.87 -17.48 -23.15
CA SER A 40 74.99 -17.48 -22.19
C SER A 40 75.68 -16.17 -21.76
N SER A 41 75.47 -15.91 -20.46
CA SER A 41 76.48 -15.71 -19.40
C SER A 41 77.23 -14.38 -19.27
N SER A 42 77.14 -13.88 -18.03
CA SER A 42 78.22 -13.21 -17.26
C SER A 42 78.56 -11.80 -17.76
N SER A 43 79.04 -10.86 -16.97
CA SER A 43 79.45 -10.76 -15.57
C SER A 43 79.79 -9.27 -15.35
N SER A 44 79.80 -8.83 -14.09
CA SER A 44 80.64 -7.75 -13.53
C SER A 44 80.62 -6.38 -14.23
N SER A 45 80.55 -5.24 -13.54
CA SER A 45 80.71 -4.88 -12.14
C SER A 45 80.48 -3.37 -12.14
N SER A 46 79.72 -2.86 -11.19
CA SER A 46 79.64 -1.41 -10.98
C SER A 46 80.92 -0.90 -10.33
N SER A 47 81.49 0.17 -10.88
CA SER A 47 82.37 1.08 -10.15
C SER A 47 81.52 2.12 -9.44
N SER A 48 81.65 2.24 -8.12
CA SER A 48 81.23 3.43 -7.38
C SER A 48 82.41 4.01 -6.61
N SER A 49 82.70 5.28 -6.88
CA SER A 49 83.23 6.22 -5.90
C SER A 49 82.06 7.08 -5.39
N SER A 50 81.85 7.03 -4.08
CA SER A 50 81.29 8.10 -3.23
C SER A 50 79.96 8.77 -3.65
N SER A 51 78.83 8.37 -3.03
CA SER A 51 77.88 9.29 -2.36
C SER A 51 76.63 8.55 -1.85
N VAL A 52 76.33 8.74 -0.56
CA VAL A 52 75.07 8.47 0.17
C VAL A 52 74.69 7.00 0.43
N HIS A 53 74.63 6.68 1.72
CA HIS A 53 74.25 5.38 2.29
C HIS A 53 72.72 5.37 2.54
N GLU A 54 72.00 4.52 1.81
CA GLU A 54 70.69 4.00 2.23
C GLU A 54 70.74 2.46 2.13
N PRO A 55 70.50 1.72 3.22
CA PRO A 55 70.72 0.28 3.27
C PRO A 55 69.54 -0.51 2.67
N LYS A 56 69.91 -1.47 1.81
CA LYS A 56 69.18 -2.69 1.37
C LYS A 56 67.88 -2.99 2.11
N MET A 57 66.76 -3.00 1.37
CA MET A 57 65.61 -3.84 1.70
C MET A 57 66.01 -5.30 1.48
N ASP A 58 66.09 -6.07 2.55
CA ASP A 58 66.16 -7.52 2.49
C ASP A 58 64.90 -8.04 1.78
N ALA A 59 65.11 -8.85 0.74
CA ALA A 59 64.04 -9.58 0.09
C ALA A 59 63.51 -10.61 1.10
N LEU A 60 62.44 -10.25 1.80
CA LEU A 60 61.58 -11.18 2.51
C LEU A 60 60.89 -12.05 1.46
N ILE A 61 61.58 -13.10 1.02
CA ILE A 61 60.98 -14.18 0.25
C ILE A 61 59.97 -14.84 1.19
N ILE A 62 58.71 -14.39 1.12
CA ILE A 62 57.59 -15.11 1.72
C ILE A 62 57.53 -16.43 0.95
N PRO A 63 57.76 -17.60 1.58
CA PRO A 63 57.48 -18.85 0.91
C PRO A 63 55.96 -18.89 0.71
N VAL A 64 55.52 -18.85 -0.54
CA VAL A 64 54.12 -19.09 -0.89
C VAL A 64 53.86 -20.59 -0.68
N THR A 65 53.69 -20.98 0.58
CA THR A 65 53.05 -22.25 0.91
C THR A 65 51.57 -22.06 0.62
N MET A 66 51.07 -22.73 -0.43
CA MET A 66 49.63 -22.88 -0.66
C MET A 66 49.00 -23.87 0.36
N GLU A 67 49.28 -23.67 1.64
CA GLU A 67 48.62 -24.39 2.73
C GLU A 67 47.44 -23.52 3.20
N VAL A 68 46.26 -23.80 2.67
CA VAL A 68 45.00 -23.24 3.16
C VAL A 68 44.82 -23.73 4.61
N PRO A 69 44.56 -22.86 5.60
CA PRO A 69 44.41 -23.29 6.99
C PRO A 69 43.18 -24.18 7.12
N CYS A 70 43.40 -25.49 7.27
CA CYS A 70 42.39 -26.43 7.70
C CYS A 70 42.13 -26.23 9.20
N ASP A 71 40.86 -26.09 9.57
CA ASP A 71 40.42 -26.21 10.96
C ASP A 71 40.96 -27.51 11.59
N SER A 72 41.22 -27.48 12.90
CA SER A 72 41.98 -28.46 13.70
C SER A 72 41.38 -29.88 13.72
N ARG A 73 40.30 -30.11 12.97
CA ARG A 73 39.58 -31.39 12.83
C ARG A 73 39.54 -31.94 11.40
N GLY A 74 40.26 -31.35 10.45
CA GLY A 74 40.40 -31.90 9.09
C GLY A 74 39.07 -32.10 8.34
N GLN A 75 38.00 -31.40 8.73
CA GLN A 75 36.73 -31.49 8.03
C GLN A 75 36.79 -30.72 6.71
N ARG A 76 36.50 -31.42 5.61
CA ARG A 76 36.47 -30.85 4.25
C ARG A 76 35.29 -29.88 4.12
N MET A 77 35.57 -28.60 3.90
CA MET A 77 34.57 -27.51 3.81
C MET A 77 33.76 -27.50 2.50
N TRP A 78 33.58 -28.65 1.83
CA TRP A 78 32.89 -28.74 0.54
C TRP A 78 31.42 -28.28 0.61
N TRP A 79 30.79 -28.44 1.78
CA TRP A 79 29.44 -27.97 2.08
C TRP A 79 29.28 -26.44 1.99
N ALA A 80 30.33 -25.66 2.28
CA ALA A 80 30.28 -24.20 2.17
C ALA A 80 30.20 -23.74 0.70
N PHE A 81 30.96 -24.39 -0.18
CA PHE A 81 30.90 -24.15 -1.63
C PHE A 81 29.56 -24.60 -2.21
N LEU A 82 29.04 -25.76 -1.80
CA LEU A 82 27.73 -26.24 -2.21
C LEU A 82 26.62 -25.27 -1.75
N ALA A 83 26.65 -24.84 -0.50
CA ALA A 83 25.67 -23.90 0.05
C ALA A 83 25.72 -22.54 -0.67
N SER A 84 26.91 -22.00 -0.94
CA SER A 84 27.06 -20.74 -1.71
C SER A 84 26.49 -20.85 -3.13
N SER A 85 26.70 -21.99 -3.80
CA SER A 85 26.15 -22.25 -5.13
C SER A 85 24.62 -22.42 -5.12
N MET A 86 24.06 -23.06 -4.09
CA MET A 86 22.60 -23.18 -3.92
C MET A 86 21.95 -21.84 -3.60
N VAL A 87 22.56 -21.03 -2.73
CA VAL A 87 22.06 -19.71 -2.36
C VAL A 87 22.08 -18.76 -3.55
N THR A 88 23.13 -18.78 -4.37
CA THR A 88 23.19 -17.94 -5.59
C THR A 88 22.22 -18.43 -6.67
N PHE A 89 22.05 -19.75 -6.84
CA PHE A 89 21.09 -20.31 -7.80
C PHE A 89 19.63 -20.04 -7.40
N PHE A 90 19.23 -20.39 -6.17
CA PHE A 90 17.86 -20.17 -5.69
C PHE A 90 17.59 -18.71 -5.38
N GLY A 91 18.57 -17.98 -4.86
CA GLY A 91 18.47 -16.53 -4.66
C GLY A 91 18.30 -15.80 -5.99
N GLY A 92 19.12 -16.12 -7.00
CA GLY A 92 19.01 -15.55 -8.34
C GLY A 92 17.67 -15.89 -9.01
N LEU A 93 17.24 -17.16 -8.96
CA LEU A 93 15.96 -17.59 -9.48
C LEU A 93 14.79 -16.93 -8.74
N PHE A 94 14.86 -16.82 -7.41
CA PHE A 94 13.87 -16.11 -6.61
C PHE A 94 13.81 -14.63 -6.96
N ILE A 95 14.95 -13.95 -7.12
CA ILE A 95 15.03 -12.54 -7.53
C ILE A 95 14.45 -12.34 -8.94
N ILE A 96 14.75 -13.24 -9.89
CA ILE A 96 14.20 -13.18 -11.24
C ILE A 96 12.70 -13.43 -11.23
N LEU A 97 12.23 -14.44 -10.48
CA LEU A 97 10.81 -14.72 -10.34
C LEU A 97 10.08 -13.56 -9.67
N LEU A 98 10.66 -12.99 -8.60
CA LEU A 98 10.13 -11.85 -7.86
C LEU A 98 10.10 -10.59 -8.72
N TRP A 99 11.14 -10.33 -9.51
CA TRP A 99 11.16 -9.24 -10.48
C TRP A 99 10.12 -9.44 -11.59
N ARG A 100 9.94 -10.69 -12.05
CA ARG A 100 8.98 -11.03 -13.10
C ARG A 100 7.55 -11.00 -12.59
N THR A 101 7.27 -11.43 -11.36
CA THR A 101 5.97 -11.26 -10.71
C THR A 101 5.73 -9.80 -10.37
N LEU A 102 6.73 -9.02 -9.93
CA LEU A 102 6.58 -7.57 -9.76
C LEU A 102 6.31 -6.87 -11.08
N LYS A 103 6.99 -7.25 -12.18
CA LYS A 103 6.72 -6.69 -13.50
C LYS A 103 5.36 -7.12 -14.02
N TYR A 104 4.98 -8.39 -13.84
CA TYR A 104 3.66 -8.88 -14.23
C TYR A 104 2.56 -8.22 -13.39
N LEU A 105 2.77 -8.08 -12.08
CA LEU A 105 1.87 -7.37 -11.17
C LEU A 105 1.82 -5.89 -11.51
N TRP A 106 2.94 -5.26 -11.86
CA TRP A 106 2.99 -3.89 -12.37
C TRP A 106 2.21 -3.79 -13.69
N THR A 107 2.40 -4.71 -14.63
CA THR A 107 1.68 -4.72 -15.89
C THR A 107 0.19 -4.99 -15.67
N VAL A 108 -0.22 -5.94 -14.83
CA VAL A 108 -1.63 -6.21 -14.53
C VAL A 108 -2.23 -5.05 -13.73
N CYS A 109 -1.52 -4.51 -12.74
CA CYS A 109 -1.91 -3.33 -11.95
C CYS A 109 -1.67 -1.99 -12.65
N CYS A 110 -1.08 -1.91 -13.85
CA CYS A 110 -1.01 -0.68 -14.65
C CYS A 110 -1.91 -0.78 -15.88
N HIS A 111 -2.06 -1.97 -16.48
CA HIS A 111 -2.76 -2.21 -17.73
C HIS A 111 -4.23 -2.60 -17.56
N CYS A 112 -4.67 -3.11 -16.40
CA CYS A 112 -6.09 -3.21 -16.13
C CYS A 112 -6.67 -1.78 -16.04
N GLY A 113 -7.82 -1.49 -16.63
CA GLY A 113 -8.38 -0.13 -16.67
C GLY A 113 -8.41 0.51 -15.27
N GLY A 114 -7.97 1.76 -15.15
CA GLY A 114 -7.78 2.44 -13.85
C GLY A 114 -8.99 2.30 -12.91
N LYS A 115 -10.21 2.27 -13.46
CA LYS A 115 -11.47 2.10 -12.72
C LYS A 115 -11.53 0.81 -11.90
N THR A 116 -11.08 -0.32 -12.45
CA THR A 116 -11.16 -1.62 -11.77
C THR A 116 -10.26 -1.67 -10.54
N LYS A 117 -9.08 -1.06 -10.60
CA LYS A 117 -8.13 -1.04 -9.48
C LYS A 117 -8.68 -0.24 -8.31
N VAL A 118 -9.25 0.93 -8.61
CA VAL A 118 -9.80 1.81 -7.59
C VAL A 118 -10.98 1.12 -6.87
N VAL A 119 -11.86 0.44 -7.61
CA VAL A 119 -12.95 -0.36 -7.01
C VAL A 119 -12.41 -1.50 -6.14
N LEU A 120 -11.37 -2.21 -6.60
CA LEU A 120 -10.76 -3.30 -5.84
C LEU A 120 -10.17 -2.81 -4.52
N VAL A 121 -9.37 -1.73 -4.56
CA VAL A 121 -8.76 -1.13 -3.35
C VAL A 121 -9.85 -0.68 -2.37
N PHE A 122 -10.94 -0.12 -2.87
CA PHE A 122 -12.06 0.31 -2.05
C PHE A 122 -12.76 -0.88 -1.37
N ALA A 123 -13.11 -1.92 -2.12
CA ALA A 123 -13.77 -3.11 -1.59
C ALA A 123 -12.89 -3.82 -0.55
N LEU A 124 -11.59 -3.94 -0.80
CA LEU A 124 -10.64 -4.53 0.14
C LEU A 124 -10.47 -3.65 1.40
N SER A 125 -10.56 -2.33 1.27
CA SER A 125 -10.49 -1.42 2.43
C SER A 125 -11.70 -1.56 3.34
N ILE A 126 -12.90 -1.69 2.78
CA ILE A 126 -14.11 -2.02 3.55
C ILE A 126 -13.95 -3.40 4.20
N GLY A 127 -13.50 -4.41 3.46
CA GLY A 127 -13.27 -5.75 3.99
C GLY A 127 -12.31 -5.75 5.19
N ALA A 128 -11.20 -5.02 5.08
CA ALA A 128 -10.22 -4.88 6.16
C ALA A 128 -10.75 -4.13 7.40
N LEU A 129 -11.70 -3.21 7.20
CA LEU A 129 -12.40 -2.53 8.30
C LEU A 129 -13.43 -3.46 8.97
N VAL A 130 -14.15 -4.28 8.19
CA VAL A 130 -15.08 -5.28 8.73
C VAL A 130 -14.33 -6.33 9.55
N ILE A 131 -13.16 -6.79 9.08
CA ILE A 131 -12.28 -7.67 9.85
C ILE A 131 -11.89 -7.01 11.18
N TYR A 132 -11.56 -5.72 11.18
CA TYR A 132 -11.30 -4.99 12.42
C TYR A 132 -12.50 -5.00 13.37
N PHE A 133 -13.73 -4.80 12.88
CA PHE A 133 -14.93 -4.88 13.74
C PHE A 133 -15.13 -6.27 14.32
N ILE A 134 -14.87 -7.33 13.54
CA ILE A 134 -14.92 -8.71 14.05
C ILE A 134 -13.84 -8.91 15.13
N ASP A 135 -12.60 -8.51 14.85
CA ASP A 135 -11.48 -8.66 15.79
C ASP A 135 -11.63 -7.79 17.05
N SER A 136 -12.35 -6.66 16.97
CA SER A 136 -12.57 -5.75 18.11
C SER A 136 -13.41 -6.37 19.23
N SER A 137 -14.12 -7.47 18.95
CA SER A 137 -14.85 -8.23 19.96
C SER A 137 -13.95 -9.13 20.82
N ASN A 138 -12.71 -9.37 20.38
CA ASN A 138 -11.71 -10.13 21.12
C ASN A 138 -10.90 -9.22 22.05
N PRO A 139 -10.26 -9.76 23.10
CA PRO A 139 -9.34 -8.98 23.94
C PRO A 139 -8.20 -8.35 23.12
N ILE A 140 -7.61 -7.26 23.64
CA ILE A 140 -6.58 -6.47 22.94
C ILE A 140 -5.40 -7.33 22.49
N GLU A 141 -5.01 -8.29 23.31
CA GLU A 141 -3.91 -9.20 23.06
C GLU A 141 -4.39 -10.64 23.23
N SER A 142 -4.23 -11.45 22.17
CA SER A 142 -4.61 -12.86 22.19
C SER A 142 -3.55 -13.71 21.49
N CYS A 143 -3.31 -14.91 22.03
CA CYS A 143 -2.42 -15.88 21.41
C CYS A 143 -3.24 -16.70 20.40
N GLN A 144 -2.98 -16.47 19.12
CA GLN A 144 -3.72 -17.06 18.01
C GLN A 144 -2.74 -17.79 17.09
N ASN A 145 -3.05 -19.06 16.80
CA ASN A 145 -2.22 -19.86 15.92
C ASN A 145 -2.61 -19.56 14.48
N PHE A 146 -1.65 -19.09 13.68
CA PHE A 146 -1.86 -18.70 12.28
C PHE A 146 -2.59 -19.75 11.43
N TYR A 147 -2.36 -21.04 11.71
CA TYR A 147 -2.99 -22.11 10.96
C TYR A 147 -4.48 -22.32 11.28
N LYS A 148 -4.93 -21.98 12.50
CA LYS A 148 -6.32 -22.22 12.94
C LYS A 148 -7.25 -21.04 12.66
N ASP A 149 -6.71 -19.82 12.68
CA ASP A 149 -7.52 -18.61 12.59
C ASP A 149 -7.64 -18.13 11.14
N PHE A 150 -8.80 -18.44 10.53
CA PHE A 150 -9.13 -17.99 9.17
C PHE A 150 -9.13 -16.45 9.03
N THR A 151 -9.56 -15.72 10.07
CA THR A 151 -9.57 -14.25 10.07
C THR A 151 -8.17 -13.67 9.89
N LEU A 152 -7.17 -14.26 10.55
CA LEU A 152 -5.77 -13.82 10.45
C LEU A 152 -5.18 -14.12 9.07
N GLN A 153 -5.55 -15.24 8.45
CA GLN A 153 -5.12 -15.58 7.09
C GLN A 153 -5.68 -14.60 6.05
N ILE A 154 -6.96 -14.26 6.16
CA ILE A 154 -7.60 -13.26 5.27
C ILE A 154 -6.99 -11.87 5.53
N ASP A 155 -6.77 -11.49 6.78
CA ASP A 155 -6.13 -10.21 7.10
C ASP A 155 -4.71 -10.13 6.52
N MET A 156 -3.92 -11.21 6.62
CA MET A 156 -2.59 -11.27 5.99
C MET A 156 -2.69 -11.06 4.48
N ALA A 157 -3.62 -11.72 3.80
CA ALA A 157 -3.81 -11.55 2.35
C ALA A 157 -4.15 -10.10 1.98
N PHE A 158 -5.04 -9.44 2.74
CA PHE A 158 -5.38 -8.04 2.52
C PHE A 158 -4.18 -7.11 2.77
N ASN A 159 -3.38 -7.34 3.81
CA ASN A 159 -2.22 -6.50 4.11
C ASN A 159 -1.07 -6.71 3.11
N VAL A 160 -0.89 -7.92 2.56
CA VAL A 160 0.04 -8.15 1.45
C VAL A 160 -0.40 -7.35 0.21
N PHE A 161 -1.70 -7.33 -0.10
CA PHE A 161 -2.22 -6.49 -1.18
C PHE A 161 -1.98 -4.99 -0.92
N PHE A 162 -2.25 -4.49 0.30
CA PHE A 162 -2.00 -3.08 0.63
C PHE A 162 -0.52 -2.72 0.61
N LEU A 163 0.37 -3.61 1.05
CA LEU A 163 1.82 -3.42 0.95
C LEU A 163 2.26 -3.25 -0.51
N LEU A 164 1.74 -4.09 -1.42
CA LEU A 164 2.03 -3.99 -2.85
C LEU A 164 1.47 -2.69 -3.43
N TYR A 165 0.23 -2.31 -3.08
CA TYR A 165 -0.38 -1.06 -3.52
C TYR A 165 0.42 0.17 -3.05
N PHE A 166 0.82 0.19 -1.78
CA PHE A 166 1.68 1.22 -1.20
C PHE A 166 3.04 1.29 -1.92
N GLY A 167 3.67 0.15 -2.18
CA GLY A 167 4.94 0.09 -2.91
C GLY A 167 4.85 0.63 -4.35
N LEU A 168 3.79 0.29 -5.08
CA LEU A 168 3.53 0.83 -6.42
C LEU A 168 3.36 2.35 -6.38
N ARG A 169 2.61 2.86 -5.41
CA ARG A 169 2.36 4.29 -5.22
C ARG A 169 3.64 5.05 -4.82
N PHE A 170 4.48 4.44 -4.00
CA PHE A 170 5.78 4.99 -3.59
C PHE A 170 6.77 5.12 -4.76
N ILE A 171 6.77 4.15 -5.68
CA ILE A 171 7.63 4.19 -6.88
C ILE A 171 7.14 5.25 -7.87
N ALA A 172 5.83 5.41 -8.00
CA ALA A 172 5.22 6.40 -8.89
C ALA A 172 5.26 7.85 -8.36
N ALA A 173 5.55 8.05 -7.07
CA ALA A 173 5.59 9.37 -6.46
C ALA A 173 6.84 10.16 -6.88
N ASN A 174 6.64 11.39 -7.37
CA ASN A 174 7.73 12.31 -7.72
C ASN A 174 8.52 12.75 -6.47
N ASP A 175 7.81 13.12 -5.39
CA ASP A 175 8.40 13.58 -4.14
C ASP A 175 8.20 12.56 -3.02
N LYS A 176 9.29 11.87 -2.65
CA LYS A 176 9.24 10.77 -1.67
C LYS A 176 8.85 11.24 -0.27
N LEU A 177 9.30 12.42 0.17
CA LEU A 177 9.06 12.91 1.53
C LEU A 177 7.60 13.35 1.72
N TRP A 178 7.05 14.07 0.74
CA TRP A 178 5.65 14.48 0.76
C TRP A 178 4.72 13.27 0.70
N PHE A 179 5.08 12.27 -0.10
CA PHE A 179 4.34 11.01 -0.15
C PHE A 179 4.28 10.29 1.21
N TRP A 180 5.36 10.32 1.99
CA TRP A 180 5.39 9.72 3.32
C TRP A 180 4.49 10.44 4.34
N LEU A 181 4.32 11.76 4.19
CA LEU A 181 3.46 12.58 5.06
C LEU A 181 1.99 12.59 4.62
N GLU A 182 1.65 11.93 3.52
CA GLU A 182 0.27 11.82 3.07
C GLU A 182 -0.53 10.93 4.05
N VAL A 183 -1.71 11.38 4.49
CA VAL A 183 -2.56 10.67 5.47
C VAL A 183 -2.78 9.21 5.08
N ASN A 184 -2.94 8.94 3.79
CA ASN A 184 -3.13 7.61 3.24
C ASN A 184 -1.92 6.69 3.44
N SER A 185 -0.72 7.23 3.19
CA SER A 185 0.55 6.56 3.43
C SER A 185 0.80 6.33 4.92
N VAL A 186 0.43 7.30 5.76
CA VAL A 186 0.54 7.20 7.22
C VAL A 186 -0.34 6.08 7.78
N VAL A 187 -1.58 5.94 7.28
CA VAL A 187 -2.47 4.84 7.67
C VAL A 187 -1.86 3.49 7.28
N ASP A 188 -1.32 3.37 6.07
CA ASP A 188 -0.67 2.14 5.61
C ASP A 188 0.57 1.81 6.45
N PHE A 189 1.37 2.82 6.79
CA PHE A 189 2.55 2.68 7.63
C PHE A 189 2.23 2.16 9.04
N PHE A 190 1.14 2.62 9.67
CA PHE A 190 0.77 2.14 11.00
C PHE A 190 0.01 0.82 11.02
N THR A 191 -0.66 0.45 9.93
CA THR A 191 -1.55 -0.73 9.90
C THR A 191 -0.89 -1.97 9.31
N VAL A 192 0.06 -1.82 8.38
CA VAL A 192 0.65 -2.94 7.63
C VAL A 192 1.77 -3.65 8.41
N PRO A 193 2.80 -2.98 8.96
CA PRO A 193 3.88 -3.65 9.68
C PRO A 193 3.43 -4.47 10.90
N PRO A 194 2.52 -3.99 11.78
CA PRO A 194 2.08 -4.77 12.94
C PRO A 194 1.45 -6.12 12.57
N VAL A 195 0.83 -6.25 11.40
CA VAL A 195 0.23 -7.52 10.95
C VAL A 195 1.32 -8.54 10.61
N PHE A 196 2.41 -8.11 9.96
CA PHE A 196 3.54 -9.00 9.69
C PHE A 196 4.25 -9.43 10.98
N VAL A 197 4.39 -8.49 11.94
CA VAL A 197 4.95 -8.80 13.27
C VAL A 197 4.04 -9.77 14.04
N SER A 198 2.73 -9.59 13.95
CA SER A 198 1.73 -10.47 14.58
C SER A 198 1.84 -11.92 14.09
N VAL A 199 2.04 -12.12 12.79
CA VAL A 199 2.28 -13.45 12.20
C VAL A 199 3.62 -14.03 12.65
N TYR A 200 4.68 -13.21 12.70
CA TYR A 200 6.00 -13.66 13.16
C TYR A 200 6.01 -14.10 14.63
N LEU A 201 5.27 -13.40 15.49
CA LEU A 201 5.18 -13.68 16.93
C LEU A 201 4.06 -14.66 17.30
N ASN A 202 3.23 -15.11 16.36
CA ASN A 202 2.00 -15.89 16.61
C ASN A 202 1.11 -15.29 17.70
N ARG A 203 0.99 -13.95 17.70
CA ARG A 203 0.21 -13.19 18.68
C ARG A 203 -0.55 -12.08 17.99
N SER A 204 -1.87 -12.01 18.18
CA SER A 204 -2.70 -10.93 17.65
C SER A 204 -2.74 -9.76 18.63
N TRP A 205 -2.50 -8.56 18.10
CA TRP A 205 -2.61 -7.31 18.82
C TRP A 205 -3.55 -6.37 18.06
N LEU A 206 -4.61 -5.90 18.73
CA LEU A 206 -5.60 -5.03 18.11
C LEU A 206 -5.01 -3.66 17.72
N GLY A 207 -4.11 -3.12 18.57
CA GLY A 207 -3.27 -1.96 18.31
C GLY A 207 -3.95 -0.80 17.56
N LEU A 208 -3.25 -0.25 16.57
CA LEU A 208 -3.70 0.88 15.75
C LEU A 208 -4.55 0.46 14.52
N ARG A 209 -5.11 -0.75 14.51
CA ARG A 209 -5.89 -1.25 13.36
C ARG A 209 -7.15 -0.42 13.07
N PHE A 210 -7.66 0.33 14.05
CA PHE A 210 -8.79 1.25 13.86
C PHE A 210 -8.49 2.38 12.85
N LEU A 211 -7.21 2.73 12.61
CA LEU A 211 -6.83 3.72 11.61
C LEU A 211 -7.27 3.33 10.19
N ARG A 212 -7.59 2.06 9.93
CA ARG A 212 -8.19 1.61 8.67
C ARG A 212 -9.50 2.34 8.35
N ALA A 213 -10.23 2.83 9.36
CA ALA A 213 -11.44 3.63 9.16
C ALA A 213 -11.16 4.98 8.44
N LEU A 214 -9.96 5.55 8.60
CA LEU A 214 -9.56 6.79 7.90
C LEU A 214 -9.52 6.61 6.38
N ARG A 215 -9.35 5.38 5.86
CA ARG A 215 -9.39 5.13 4.41
C ARG A 215 -10.75 5.43 3.78
N LEU A 216 -11.82 5.52 4.59
CA LEU A 216 -13.14 5.94 4.09
C LEU A 216 -13.15 7.37 3.56
N ILE A 217 -12.20 8.23 3.92
CA ILE A 217 -12.08 9.59 3.37
C ILE A 217 -11.94 9.57 1.84
N GLN A 218 -11.19 8.59 1.30
CA GLN A 218 -11.00 8.45 -0.15
C GLN A 218 -12.27 8.00 -0.88
N PHE A 219 -13.30 7.53 -0.17
CA PHE A 219 -14.53 7.04 -0.81
C PHE A 219 -15.16 8.08 -1.73
N SER A 220 -15.15 9.34 -1.30
CA SER A 220 -15.70 10.46 -2.06
C SER A 220 -14.94 10.70 -3.37
N GLU A 221 -13.61 10.60 -3.36
CA GLU A 221 -12.74 10.73 -4.53
C GLU A 221 -12.91 9.54 -5.50
N ILE A 222 -13.02 8.34 -4.95
CA ILE A 222 -13.20 7.10 -5.71
C ILE A 222 -14.52 7.14 -6.49
N LEU A 223 -15.61 7.57 -5.86
CA LEU A 223 -16.92 7.68 -6.51
C LEU A 223 -16.96 8.74 -7.61
N GLN A 224 -16.19 9.82 -7.48
CA GLN A 224 -16.00 10.82 -8.53
C GLN A 224 -15.27 10.21 -9.73
N PHE A 225 -14.19 9.45 -9.48
CA PHE A 225 -13.43 8.76 -10.51
C PHE A 225 -14.26 7.72 -11.29
N LEU A 226 -15.22 7.07 -10.61
CA LEU A 226 -16.15 6.13 -11.24
C LEU A 226 -17.31 6.80 -12.01
N ASN A 227 -17.38 8.14 -12.01
CA ASN A 227 -18.41 8.92 -12.70
C ASN A 227 -19.84 8.61 -12.20
N ILE A 228 -19.97 8.14 -10.96
CA ILE A 228 -21.25 7.86 -10.29
C ILE A 228 -21.83 9.17 -9.75
N LEU A 229 -20.99 10.02 -9.16
CA LEU A 229 -21.36 11.33 -8.65
C LEU A 229 -21.14 12.38 -9.75
N LYS A 230 -22.22 12.77 -10.43
CA LYS A 230 -22.17 13.76 -11.52
C LYS A 230 -22.43 15.20 -11.04
N THR A 231 -23.12 15.36 -9.93
CA THR A 231 -23.57 16.66 -9.41
C THR A 231 -22.66 17.14 -8.29
N SER A 232 -22.25 18.42 -8.34
CA SER A 232 -21.41 19.04 -7.29
C SER A 232 -21.99 18.89 -5.88
N ASN A 233 -23.31 19.00 -5.71
CA ASN A 233 -23.97 18.84 -4.42
C ASN A 233 -23.83 17.42 -3.87
N SER A 234 -23.95 16.40 -4.72
CA SER A 234 -23.80 15.00 -4.33
C SER A 234 -22.34 14.66 -3.98
N ILE A 235 -21.38 15.25 -4.71
CA ILE A 235 -19.95 15.13 -4.39
C ILE A 235 -19.66 15.71 -3.01
N LYS A 236 -20.11 16.94 -2.76
CA LYS A 236 -19.92 17.63 -1.48
C LYS A 236 -20.56 16.86 -0.32
N LEU A 237 -21.79 16.37 -0.51
CA LEU A 237 -22.52 15.56 0.48
C LEU A 237 -21.75 14.29 0.85
N VAL A 238 -21.33 13.51 -0.15
CA VAL A 238 -20.59 12.25 0.10
C VAL A 238 -19.25 12.53 0.75
N ASN A 239 -18.58 13.62 0.36
CA ASN A 239 -17.30 14.01 0.98
C ASN A 239 -17.48 14.32 2.47
N LEU A 240 -18.43 15.17 2.83
CA LEU A 240 -18.73 15.51 4.22
C LEU A 240 -19.11 14.27 5.05
N LEU A 241 -19.98 13.41 4.51
CA LEU A 241 -20.36 12.16 5.17
C LEU A 241 -19.15 11.22 5.37
N SER A 242 -18.28 11.11 4.37
CA SER A 242 -17.09 10.24 4.46
C SER A 242 -16.10 10.73 5.51
N ILE A 243 -15.86 12.04 5.60
CA ILE A 243 -14.99 12.66 6.62
C ILE A 243 -15.60 12.51 8.02
N PHE A 244 -16.92 12.73 8.14
CA PHE A 244 -17.63 12.59 9.42
C PHE A 244 -17.57 11.15 9.95
N ILE A 245 -17.97 10.16 9.13
CA ILE A 245 -18.02 8.75 9.52
C ILE A 245 -16.60 8.21 9.80
N SER A 246 -15.62 8.53 8.95
CA SER A 246 -14.24 8.08 9.14
C SER A 246 -13.64 8.61 10.45
N THR A 247 -13.82 9.90 10.74
CA THR A 247 -13.28 10.52 11.95
C THR A 247 -13.97 9.98 13.20
N TRP A 248 -15.30 9.81 13.16
CA TRP A 248 -16.06 9.24 14.27
C TRP A 248 -15.63 7.81 14.60
N LEU A 249 -15.52 6.93 13.60
CA LEU A 249 -15.09 5.54 13.80
C LEU A 249 -13.63 5.46 14.27
N THR A 250 -12.74 6.31 13.72
CA THR A 250 -11.33 6.34 14.13
C THR A 250 -11.18 6.79 15.58
N ALA A 251 -11.91 7.84 15.98
CA ALA A 251 -11.94 8.30 17.36
C ALA A 251 -12.50 7.24 18.31
N ALA A 252 -13.54 6.51 17.88
CA ALA A 252 -14.12 5.42 18.67
C ALA A 252 -13.12 4.27 18.88
N GLY A 253 -12.35 3.93 17.84
CA GLY A 253 -11.28 2.95 17.94
C GLY A 253 -10.12 3.40 18.82
N PHE A 254 -9.79 4.69 18.81
CA PHE A 254 -8.78 5.27 19.70
C PHE A 254 -9.20 5.16 21.17
N ILE A 255 -10.41 5.62 21.53
CA ILE A 255 -10.88 5.54 22.92
C ILE A 255 -11.06 4.07 23.35
N HIS A 256 -11.50 3.19 22.44
CA HIS A 256 -11.58 1.75 22.70
C HIS A 256 -10.22 1.15 23.02
N LEU A 257 -9.16 1.53 22.29
CA LEU A 257 -7.81 1.06 22.59
C LEU A 257 -7.34 1.58 23.96
N VAL A 258 -7.52 2.87 24.23
CA VAL A 258 -7.04 3.51 25.46
C VAL A 258 -7.74 2.97 26.70
N GLU A 259 -9.08 2.88 26.70
CA GLU A 259 -9.86 2.41 27.85
C GLU A 259 -9.62 0.91 28.14
N ASN A 260 -9.54 0.08 27.10
CA ASN A 260 -9.27 -1.34 27.30
C ASN A 260 -7.82 -1.61 27.70
N SER A 261 -6.85 -0.80 27.25
CA SER A 261 -5.44 -0.99 27.60
C SER A 261 -5.15 -0.54 29.02
N GLY A 262 -5.79 0.56 29.47
CA GLY A 262 -5.49 1.20 30.75
C GLY A 262 -4.30 2.16 30.68
N ASP A 263 -4.08 2.90 31.77
CA ASP A 263 -3.00 3.88 31.86
C ASP A 263 -1.67 3.22 32.28
N PRO A 264 -0.55 3.54 31.59
CA PRO A 264 0.77 3.00 31.94
C PRO A 264 1.24 3.37 33.35
N TRP A 265 0.90 4.57 33.84
CA TRP A 265 1.35 5.06 35.16
C TRP A 265 0.67 4.36 36.34
N GLU A 266 -0.50 3.73 36.10
CA GLU A 266 -1.24 2.96 37.10
C GLU A 266 -1.02 1.43 36.91
N ASN A 267 0.08 1.04 36.25
CA ASN A 267 0.40 -0.35 35.90
C ASN A 267 -0.75 -1.08 35.18
N PHE A 268 -1.51 -0.36 34.34
CA PHE A 268 -2.65 -0.89 33.57
C PHE A 268 -3.78 -1.51 34.43
N GLN A 269 -3.87 -1.16 35.73
CA GLN A 269 -4.90 -1.67 36.64
C GLN A 269 -6.28 -1.04 36.40
N ASN A 270 -6.31 0.17 35.84
CA ASN A 270 -7.52 0.96 35.65
C ASN A 270 -8.20 0.71 34.28
N ASN A 271 -8.04 -0.48 33.73
CA ASN A 271 -8.69 -0.84 32.47
C ASN A 271 -10.21 -0.89 32.61
N GLN A 272 -10.89 -0.54 31.53
CA GLN A 272 -12.33 -0.64 31.43
C GLN A 272 -12.66 -1.45 30.18
N ALA A 273 -13.24 -2.63 30.39
CA ALA A 273 -13.69 -3.50 29.32
C ALA A 273 -14.91 -2.89 28.62
N LEU A 274 -14.66 -2.01 27.64
CA LEU A 274 -15.67 -1.43 26.77
C LEU A 274 -15.61 -2.09 25.41
N THR A 275 -16.77 -2.46 24.88
CA THR A 275 -16.86 -2.91 23.49
C THR A 275 -16.69 -1.74 22.53
N TYR A 276 -16.22 -2.02 21.31
CA TYR A 276 -16.06 -1.00 20.28
C TYR A 276 -17.36 -0.22 20.02
N TRP A 277 -18.51 -0.89 20.04
CA TRP A 277 -19.80 -0.28 19.80
C TRP A 277 -20.27 0.63 20.95
N GLU A 278 -19.92 0.32 22.20
CA GLU A 278 -20.15 1.23 23.33
C GLU A 278 -19.30 2.50 23.20
N CYS A 279 -18.07 2.39 22.70
CA CYS A 279 -17.24 3.54 22.38
C CYS A 279 -17.82 4.39 21.24
N VAL A 280 -18.34 3.75 20.18
CA VAL A 280 -19.04 4.44 19.08
C VAL A 280 -20.26 5.21 19.61
N TYR A 281 -21.06 4.57 20.47
CA TYR A 281 -22.19 5.19 21.15
C TYR A 281 -21.79 6.36 22.05
N LEU A 282 -20.77 6.18 22.91
CA LEU A 282 -20.20 7.22 23.76
C LEU A 282 -19.85 8.48 22.96
N LEU A 283 -19.14 8.32 21.84
CA LEU A 283 -18.73 9.46 21.02
C LEU A 283 -19.91 10.11 20.31
N MET A 284 -20.92 9.36 19.87
CA MET A 284 -22.12 9.94 19.27
C MET A 284 -22.92 10.78 20.27
N VAL A 285 -23.12 10.26 21.48
CA VAL A 285 -23.80 10.97 22.59
C VAL A 285 -23.01 12.22 23.01
N THR A 286 -21.68 12.15 22.97
CA THR A 286 -20.81 13.27 23.32
C THR A 286 -20.80 14.35 22.21
N MET A 287 -20.66 13.98 20.94
CA MET A 287 -20.68 14.93 19.81
C MET A 287 -22.03 15.63 19.65
N SER A 288 -23.13 14.94 19.99
CA SER A 288 -24.47 15.51 19.99
C SER A 288 -24.79 16.36 21.23
N THR A 289 -23.83 16.56 22.14
CA THR A 289 -23.99 17.30 23.41
C THR A 289 -25.04 16.72 24.36
N VAL A 290 -25.47 15.48 24.17
CA VAL A 290 -26.51 14.87 25.01
C VAL A 290 -25.94 14.45 26.36
N GLY A 291 -24.81 13.74 26.37
CA GLY A 291 -24.05 13.43 27.59
C GLY A 291 -24.84 12.68 28.68
N TYR A 292 -25.46 11.54 28.35
CA TYR A 292 -26.23 10.74 29.33
C TYR A 292 -25.43 10.33 30.58
N GLY A 293 -24.12 10.07 30.42
CA GLY A 293 -23.24 9.66 31.52
C GLY A 293 -23.38 8.19 31.94
N ASP A 294 -24.08 7.38 31.16
CA ASP A 294 -24.20 5.93 31.30
C ASP A 294 -22.89 5.21 30.98
N VAL A 295 -22.24 5.61 29.89
CA VAL A 295 -20.89 5.21 29.50
C VAL A 295 -19.99 6.45 29.53
N TYR A 296 -18.79 6.33 30.09
CA TYR A 296 -17.80 7.40 30.13
C TYR A 296 -16.38 6.82 30.26
N ALA A 297 -15.39 7.62 29.84
CA ALA A 297 -13.97 7.29 29.92
C ALA A 297 -13.46 7.42 31.37
N LYS A 298 -12.93 6.34 31.93
CA LYS A 298 -12.36 6.35 33.30
C LYS A 298 -10.89 6.67 33.31
N THR A 299 -10.15 6.26 32.28
CA THR A 299 -8.69 6.43 32.19
C THR A 299 -8.31 7.90 32.03
N THR A 300 -7.11 8.26 32.50
CA THR A 300 -6.57 9.62 32.41
C THR A 300 -6.30 9.99 30.95
N LEU A 301 -5.72 9.07 30.18
CA LEU A 301 -5.53 9.25 28.74
C LEU A 301 -6.86 9.36 27.98
N GLY A 302 -7.85 8.55 28.35
CA GLY A 302 -9.18 8.60 27.73
C GLY A 302 -9.87 9.94 28.00
N ARG A 303 -9.81 10.44 29.24
CA ARG A 303 -10.35 11.77 29.58
C ARG A 303 -9.63 12.90 28.84
N LEU A 304 -8.30 12.85 28.75
CA LEU A 304 -7.52 13.84 28.00
C LEU A 304 -7.95 13.86 26.53
N PHE A 305 -8.09 12.68 25.92
CA PHE A 305 -8.58 12.56 24.56
C PHE A 305 -10.00 13.11 24.40
N MET A 306 -10.92 12.80 25.33
CA MET A 306 -12.30 13.30 25.29
C MET A 306 -12.35 14.82 25.34
N VAL A 307 -11.48 15.50 26.09
CA VAL A 307 -11.41 16.97 26.11
C VAL A 307 -11.08 17.53 24.73
N PHE A 308 -10.02 17.03 24.08
CA PHE A 308 -9.67 17.46 22.73
C PHE A 308 -10.73 17.09 21.68
N PHE A 309 -11.31 15.89 21.84
CA PHE A 309 -12.35 15.40 20.95
C PHE A 309 -13.64 16.22 21.07
N ILE A 310 -14.03 16.68 22.26
CA ILE A 310 -15.18 17.56 22.43
C ILE A 310 -14.95 18.89 21.70
N LEU A 311 -13.76 19.49 21.83
CA LEU A 311 -13.44 20.75 21.13
C LEU A 311 -13.52 20.61 19.60
N GLY A 312 -12.92 19.56 19.03
CA GLY A 312 -12.96 19.32 17.59
C GLY A 312 -14.29 18.76 17.07
N GLY A 313 -14.86 17.80 17.80
CA GLY A 313 -16.08 17.08 17.45
C GLY A 313 -17.32 17.96 17.47
N LEU A 314 -17.44 18.88 18.42
CA LEU A 314 -18.54 19.85 18.43
C LEU A 314 -18.47 20.82 17.26
N ALA A 315 -17.28 21.31 16.93
CA ALA A 315 -17.09 22.19 15.77
C ALA A 315 -17.44 21.47 14.45
N MET A 316 -17.02 20.21 14.31
CA MET A 316 -17.38 19.40 13.15
C MET A 316 -18.88 19.09 13.10
N PHE A 317 -19.48 18.67 14.20
CA PHE A 317 -20.91 18.32 14.25
C PHE A 317 -21.80 19.54 13.94
N ALA A 318 -21.48 20.70 14.55
CA ALA A 318 -22.21 21.94 14.31
C ALA A 318 -22.09 22.46 12.87
N SER A 319 -20.98 22.17 12.18
CA SER A 319 -20.76 22.61 10.80
C SER A 319 -21.35 21.63 9.78
N TYR A 320 -21.08 20.33 9.96
CA TYR A 320 -21.40 19.32 8.95
C TYR A 320 -22.87 18.92 8.95
N VAL A 321 -23.52 18.83 10.13
CA VAL A 321 -24.92 18.37 10.20
C VAL A 321 -25.89 19.33 9.48
N PRO A 322 -25.85 20.66 9.71
CA PRO A 322 -26.72 21.58 8.97
C PRO A 322 -26.48 21.55 7.46
N GLU A 323 -25.21 21.48 7.05
CA GLU A 323 -24.82 21.42 5.64
C GLU A 323 -25.34 20.16 4.94
N ILE A 324 -25.24 19.00 5.62
CA ILE A 324 -25.82 17.74 5.15
C ILE A 324 -27.34 17.87 5.01
N ILE A 325 -28.01 18.47 6.00
CA ILE A 325 -29.47 18.67 5.99
C ILE A 325 -29.90 19.58 4.82
N GLU A 326 -29.17 20.67 4.56
CA GLU A 326 -29.45 21.57 3.45
C GLU A 326 -29.29 20.86 2.09
N LEU A 327 -28.21 20.10 1.93
CA LEU A 327 -27.93 19.36 0.69
C LEU A 327 -28.97 18.25 0.41
N ILE A 328 -29.46 17.57 1.45
CA ILE A 328 -30.53 16.56 1.33
C ILE A 328 -31.89 17.24 1.12
N GLY A 329 -32.12 18.38 1.78
CA GLY A 329 -33.38 19.13 1.78
C GLY A 329 -33.71 19.83 0.47
N ASN A 330 -32.72 20.05 -0.42
CA ASN A 330 -32.90 20.73 -1.70
C ASN A 330 -33.62 19.89 -2.79
N ARG A 331 -34.60 19.07 -2.37
CA ARG A 331 -35.47 18.29 -3.27
C ARG A 331 -36.56 19.21 -3.82
N LYS A 332 -36.82 19.14 -5.14
CA LYS A 332 -37.93 19.90 -5.76
C LYS A 332 -39.26 19.53 -5.09
N LYS A 333 -39.84 20.47 -4.32
CA LYS A 333 -41.12 20.32 -3.62
C LYS A 333 -42.29 20.05 -4.57
N TYR A 334 -42.23 20.63 -5.77
CA TYR A 334 -43.22 20.46 -6.85
C TYR A 334 -42.62 19.62 -7.98
N GLY A 335 -42.28 18.37 -7.68
CA GLY A 335 -41.88 17.37 -8.66
C GLY A 335 -42.97 16.32 -8.88
N GLY A 336 -42.89 15.62 -10.01
CA GLY A 336 -43.82 14.54 -10.37
C GLY A 336 -44.62 14.84 -11.64
N SER A 337 -45.14 13.79 -12.25
CA SER A 337 -46.06 13.90 -13.39
C SER A 337 -47.49 13.80 -12.90
N TYR A 338 -48.39 14.62 -13.44
CA TYR A 338 -49.81 14.51 -13.13
C TYR A 338 -50.35 13.18 -13.69
N SER A 339 -50.95 12.35 -12.85
CA SER A 339 -51.62 11.13 -13.29
C SER A 339 -53.04 11.48 -13.74
N ALA A 340 -53.29 11.43 -15.05
CA ALA A 340 -54.62 11.68 -15.60
C ALA A 340 -55.63 10.64 -15.11
N VAL A 341 -56.75 11.11 -14.55
CA VAL A 341 -57.87 10.25 -14.14
C VAL A 341 -58.90 10.23 -15.27
N SER A 342 -59.25 9.04 -15.76
CA SER A 342 -60.24 8.85 -16.83
C SER A 342 -61.58 9.47 -16.45
N GLY A 343 -62.17 10.27 -17.35
CA GLY A 343 -63.46 10.95 -17.16
C GLY A 343 -63.38 12.39 -16.64
N ARG A 344 -62.20 12.93 -16.28
CA ARG A 344 -62.04 14.35 -15.89
C ARG A 344 -61.28 15.15 -16.94
N LYS A 345 -61.95 16.16 -17.53
CA LYS A 345 -61.31 17.19 -18.38
C LYS A 345 -60.43 18.08 -17.52
N GLN A 346 -59.24 18.44 -18.01
CA GLN A 346 -58.22 19.17 -17.28
C GLN A 346 -57.80 20.42 -18.05
N CYS A 347 -57.64 21.54 -17.34
CA CYS A 347 -57.06 22.77 -17.87
C CYS A 347 -55.72 23.00 -17.18
N LEU A 348 -54.62 23.10 -17.94
CA LEU A 348 -53.35 23.58 -17.42
C LEU A 348 -53.29 25.10 -17.57
N PRO A 349 -53.40 25.88 -16.47
CA PRO A 349 -53.05 27.29 -16.53
C PRO A 349 -51.53 27.39 -16.66
N ALA A 350 -51.05 27.75 -17.85
CA ALA A 350 -49.67 28.18 -18.04
C ALA A 350 -49.51 29.61 -17.47
N THR A 351 -49.56 29.75 -16.15
CA THR A 351 -49.35 31.05 -15.50
C THR A 351 -47.86 31.28 -15.34
N CYS A 352 -47.36 32.38 -15.89
CA CYS A 352 -46.03 32.89 -15.56
C CYS A 352 -46.01 33.23 -14.06
N PRO A 353 -45.15 32.62 -13.22
CA PRO A 353 -45.09 32.93 -11.80
C PRO A 353 -44.53 34.35 -11.65
N LYS A 354 -45.44 35.31 -11.41
CA LYS A 354 -45.21 36.75 -11.32
C LYS A 354 -44.03 37.12 -10.42
N LEU A 355 -43.14 37.96 -10.97
CA LEU A 355 -42.71 39.22 -10.36
C LEU A 355 -43.81 39.80 -9.46
N LEU A 356 -43.74 39.52 -8.16
CA LEU A 356 -44.62 40.10 -7.14
C LEU A 356 -43.83 40.23 -5.83
N LEU A 357 -42.75 41.00 -5.87
CA LEU A 357 -42.02 41.49 -4.70
C LEU A 357 -41.29 42.79 -5.11
N SER A 358 -42.05 43.87 -5.33
CA SER A 358 -41.59 45.25 -5.16
C SER A 358 -42.77 46.20 -5.42
N SER A 359 -43.52 46.52 -4.36
CA SER A 359 -44.20 47.80 -4.16
C SER A 359 -44.42 47.98 -2.67
#